data_AF-A0A372JWP5-F1
#
_entry.id   AF-A0A372JWP5-F1
#
_cell.length_a   1.000
_cell.length_b   1.000
_cell.length_c   1.000
_cell.angle_alpha   90.00
_cell.angle_beta   90.00
_cell.angle_gamma   90.00
#
_symmetry.space_group_name_H-M   'P 1'
#
loop_
_entity.id
_entity.type
_entity.pdbx_description
1 polymer ?
#
loop_
_entity_poly.entity_id
_entity_poly.type
_entity_poly.pdbx_seq_one_letter_code
_entity_poly.pdbx_strand_id
1 'polypeptide(L)' 'MPDLPAAARRQIAEIARTTPGIETLETRYADRLDFHDTAVWSIKAALEAAYLAGAAAAKEMARQGGTA' A
#
# COMPACT_ATOMS: atom_id res chain seq x y z
N MET A 1 11.81 -10.67 1.55
CA MET A 1 10.49 -10.03 1.30
C MET A 1 10.13 -10.31 -0.14
N PRO A 2 8.92 -10.80 -0.46
CA PRO A 2 8.53 -10.99 -1.85
C PRO A 2 8.51 -9.63 -2.56
N ASP A 3 9.13 -9.57 -3.74
CA ASP A 3 9.10 -8.37 -4.56
C ASP A 3 7.68 -8.17 -5.11
N LEU A 4 6.96 -7.19 -4.54
CA LEU A 4 5.66 -6.81 -5.06
C LEU A 4 5.81 -6.18 -6.45
N PRO A 5 4.88 -6.48 -7.39
CA PRO A 5 4.84 -5.81 -8.69
C PRO A 5 4.80 -4.29 -8.55
N ALA A 6 5.36 -3.57 -9.52
CA ALA A 6 5.43 -2.10 -9.49
C ALA A 6 4.05 -1.44 -9.32
N ALA A 7 3.00 -2.03 -9.90
CA ALA A 7 1.63 -1.54 -9.71
C ALA A 7 1.16 -1.64 -8.25
N ALA A 8 1.44 -2.75 -7.58
CA ALA A 8 1.11 -2.93 -6.17
C ALA A 8 1.90 -1.95 -5.28
N ARG A 9 3.19 -1.72 -5.56
CA ARG A 9 4.00 -0.72 -4.84
C ARG A 9 3.43 0.69 -4.96
N ARG A 10 3.02 1.10 -6.17
CA ARG A 10 2.36 2.41 -6.38
C ARG A 10 1.06 2.54 -5.57
N GLN A 11 0.26 1.49 -5.54
CA GLN A 11 -1.01 1.50 -4.81
C GLN A 11 -0.81 1.54 -3.30
N ILE A 12 0.21 0.85 -2.78
CA ILE A 12 0.58 0.93 -1.36
C ILE A 12 1.13 2.32 -1.01
N ALA A 13 1.96 2.92 -1.87
CA ALA A 13 2.46 4.28 -1.67
C ALA A 13 1.31 5.32 -1.67
N GLU A 14 0.29 5.12 -2.50
CA GLU A 14 -0.93 5.93 -2.46
C GLU A 14 -1.64 5.84 -1.11
N ILE A 15 -1.89 4.61 -0.65
CA ILE A 15 -2.56 4.36 0.64
C ILE A 15 -1.79 4.98 1.79
N ALA A 16 -0.45 4.85 1.80
CA ALA A 16 0.40 5.46 2.82
C ALA A 16 0.26 6.99 2.85
N ARG A 17 0.17 7.62 1.68
CA ARG A 17 0.04 9.08 1.59
C ARG A 17 -1.34 9.58 2.01
N THR A 18 -2.40 8.86 1.66
CA THR A 18 -3.78 9.32 1.89
C THR A 18 -4.32 8.95 3.27
N THR A 19 -3.86 7.84 3.85
CA THR A 19 -4.46 7.28 5.08
C THR A 19 -3.67 7.69 6.33
N PRO A 20 -2.42 7.23 6.54
CA PRO A 20 -1.59 7.71 7.65
C PRO A 20 -0.83 9.01 7.37
N GLY A 21 -0.92 9.60 6.17
CA GLY A 21 -0.22 10.85 5.84
C GLY A 21 1.29 10.69 5.69
N ILE A 22 1.76 9.48 5.36
CA ILE A 22 3.18 9.18 5.15
C ILE A 22 3.54 9.48 3.69
N GLU A 23 4.39 10.49 3.49
CA GLU A 23 4.77 10.99 2.16
C GLU A 23 5.42 9.91 1.28
N THR A 24 6.31 9.10 1.87
CA THR A 24 7.08 8.07 1.18
C THR A 24 7.35 6.88 2.10
N LEU A 25 7.45 5.69 1.53
CA LEU A 25 7.85 4.46 2.23
C LEU A 25 9.34 4.12 2.04
N GLU A 26 10.08 4.99 1.34
CA GLU A 26 11.53 4.87 1.22
C GLU A 26 12.21 5.27 2.54
N THR A 27 13.26 4.54 2.93
CA THR A 27 14.09 4.89 4.10
C THR A 27 14.93 6.13 3.79
N ARG A 28 14.84 7.15 4.65
CA ARG A 28 15.51 8.45 4.49
C ARG A 28 16.67 8.69 5.46
N TYR A 29 16.92 7.76 6.38
CA TYR A 29 17.98 7.83 7.40
C TYR A 29 17.92 9.11 8.25
N ALA A 30 16.73 9.57 8.59
CA ALA A 30 16.50 10.74 9.41
C ALA A 30 15.26 10.53 10.31
N ASP A 31 15.45 10.65 11.63
CA ASP A 31 14.42 10.25 12.59
C ASP A 31 13.04 10.85 12.31
N ARG A 32 12.97 12.18 12.16
CA ARG A 32 11.73 12.92 11.88
C ARG A 32 11.04 12.54 10.56
N LEU A 33 11.75 11.86 9.67
CA LEU A 33 11.30 11.49 8.33
C LEU A 33 10.96 10.00 8.22
N ASP A 34 11.50 9.17 9.10
CA ASP A 34 11.35 7.71 9.09
C ASP A 34 10.50 7.17 10.26
N PHE A 35 10.35 7.94 11.35
CA PHE A 35 9.50 7.58 12.48
C PHE A 35 8.26 8.48 12.53
N HIS A 36 7.09 7.83 12.58
CA HIS A 36 5.79 8.51 12.57
C HIS A 36 4.96 8.10 13.78
N ASP A 37 4.54 9.08 14.58
CA ASP A 37 3.47 8.89 15.56
C ASP A 37 2.14 8.75 14.82
N THR A 38 1.67 7.51 14.70
CA THR A 38 0.48 7.16 13.92
C THR A 38 -0.57 6.53 14.81
N ALA A 39 -1.81 7.03 14.73
CA ALA A 39 -2.90 6.44 15.47
C ALA A 39 -3.24 5.02 14.99
N VAL A 40 -3.60 4.13 15.91
CA VAL A 40 -3.90 2.72 15.61
C VAL A 40 -5.04 2.53 14.61
N TRP A 41 -6.02 3.44 14.60
CA TRP A 41 -7.12 3.41 13.62
C TRP A 41 -6.65 3.75 12.20
N SER A 42 -5.64 4.61 12.06
CA SER A 42 -5.05 4.94 10.77
C SER A 42 -4.23 3.77 10.21
N ILE A 43 -3.48 3.08 11.07
CA ILE A 43 -2.76 1.85 10.70
C ILE A 43 -3.76 0.78 10.23
N LYS A 44 -4.84 0.57 11.00
CA LYS A 44 -5.91 -0.36 10.64
C LYS A 44 -6.50 -0.04 9.26
N ALA A 45 -6.88 1.21 9.01
CA ALA A 45 -7.46 1.63 7.74
C ALA A 45 -6.50 1.43 6.55
N ALA A 46 -5.20 1.68 6.75
CA ALA A 46 -4.19 1.45 5.71
C ALA A 46 -4.04 -0.04 5.36
N LEU A 47 -4.04 -0.92 6.37
CA LEU A 47 -3.96 -2.37 6.18
C LEU A 47 -5.20 -2.92 5.48
N GLU A 48 -6.38 -2.48 5.88
CA GLU A 48 -7.65 -2.86 5.23
C GLU A 48 -7.68 -2.41 3.78
N ALA A 49 -7.27 -1.16 3.49
CA ALA A 49 -7.19 -0.64 2.13
C ALA A 49 -6.20 -1.43 1.27
N ALA A 50 -5.03 -1.79 1.81
CA ALA A 50 -4.02 -2.58 1.10
C ALA A 50 -4.52 -4.01 0.80
N TYR A 51 -5.23 -4.63 1.73
CA TYR A 51 -5.84 -5.95 1.53
C TYR A 51 -6.91 -5.92 0.43
N LEU A 52 -7.83 -4.96 0.48
CA LEU A 52 -8.89 -4.80 -0.52
C LEU A 52 -8.32 -4.48 -1.90
N ALA A 53 -7.28 -3.64 -1.97
CA ALA A 53 -6.52 -3.35 -3.18
C ALA A 53 -5.95 -4.61 -3.83
N GLY A 54 -5.29 -5.46 -3.05
CA GLY A 54 -4.76 -6.73 -3.52
C GLY A 54 -5.85 -7.69 -4.02
N ALA A 55 -6.96 -7.80 -3.27
CA ALA A 55 -8.09 -8.63 -3.67
C ALA A 55 -8.74 -8.15 -4.98
N ALA A 56 -8.88 -6.83 -5.17
CA ALA A 56 -9.40 -6.26 -6.41
C ALA A 56 -8.47 -6.53 -7.61
N ALA A 57 -7.15 -6.37 -7.42
CA ALA A 57 -6.16 -6.67 -8.46
C ALA A 57 -6.23 -8.15 -8.89
N ALA A 58 -6.35 -9.09 -7.93
CA ALA A 58 -6.48 -10.51 -8.24
C ALA A 58 -7.76 -10.83 -9.03
N LYS A 59 -8.90 -10.21 -8.68
CA LYS A 59 -10.16 -10.37 -9.42
C LYS A 59 -10.04 -9.85 -10.86
N GLU A 60 -9.36 -8.73 -11.05
CA GLU A 60 -9.17 -8.14 -12.38
C GLU A 60 -8.25 -9.01 -13.25
N MET A 61 -7.16 -9.54 -12.69
CA MET A 61 -6.29 -10.50 -13.38
C MET A 61 -7.05 -11.76 -13.81
N ALA A 62 -7.92 -12.29 -12.95
CA ALA A 62 -8.75 -13.45 -13.28
C ALA A 62 -9.76 -13.16 -14.40
N ARG A 63 -10.33 -11.95 -14.45
CA ARG A 63 -11.19 -11.51 -15.55
C ARG A 63 -10.43 -11.41 -16.88
N GLN A 64 -9.22 -10.86 -16.86
CA GLN A 64 -8.39 -10.71 -18.05
C GLN A 64 -7.89 -12.05 -18.59
N GLY A 65 -7.55 -13.00 -17.71
CA GLY A 65 -7.11 -14.36 -18.07
C GLY A 65 -8.20 -15.28 -18.63
N GLY A 66 -9.48 -14.91 -18.51
CA GLY A 66 -10.61 -15.64 -19.10
C GLY A 66 -11.02 -15.18 -20.50
N THR A 67 -10.25 -14.27 -21.11
CA THR A 67 -10.53 -13.69 -22.45
C THR A 67 -9.60 -14.24 -23.54
N ALA A 68 -8.99 -15.41 -23.32
CA ALA A 68 -8.13 -16.12 -24.27
C ALA A 68 -8.84 -17.36 -24.83
#